data_AF-A0A7G3ZBX6-F1
#
_entry.id   AF-A0A7G3ZBX6-F1
#
_cell.length_a   1.000
_cell.length_b   1.000
_cell.length_c   1.000
_cell.angle_alpha   90.00
_cell.angle_beta   90.00
_cell.angle_gamma   90.00
#
_symmetry.space_group_name_H-M   'P 1'
#
loop_
_entity.id
_entity.type
_entity.pdbx_description
1 polymer ?
#
loop_
_entity_poly.entity_id
_entity_poly.type
_entity_poly.pdbx_seq_one_letter_code
_entity_poly.pdbx_strand_id
1 'polypeptide(L)'
;MSYNNNPYESQNPYESHGAAPTESYEMKAAQNGYGNVQGGGSSGGDFVQFMGKINEINGELDTYEQLINSIDTYHKRLLAEVNEDQEMELRRTLDDIVSQASDLQYQLRNKIKSAQQDGLHDASKQAQAENSRQRFLKAIQDYRIIESNYKEENKEQAMRQYRVVQPDATDEEVENAINDVGGQQIFSQALLNANRRGEAKTALAEVQARHQELLKLEKTMAELTQLFNDMEQLVVEQQENIEVISKNVEEAQQDVEQGVGHTNKAVTSARRARRNKIRCWIIVFLIFAVVVVVVVVPSVVTSKK
;
A
#
# COMPACT_ATOMS: atom_id res chain seq x y z
N MET A 1 19.72 33.69 39.10
CA MET A 1 19.15 32.39 39.49
C MET A 1 18.93 31.59 38.23
N SER A 2 19.51 30.37 38.21
CA SER A 2 19.26 29.26 37.27
C SER A 2 17.73 28.97 37.18
N TYR A 3 17.14 28.38 36.14
CA TYR A 3 17.40 27.05 35.58
C TYR A 3 16.81 26.89 34.17
N ASN A 4 17.62 26.41 33.21
CA ASN A 4 17.13 25.60 32.10
C ASN A 4 17.47 24.15 32.45
N ASN A 5 16.44 23.30 32.48
CA ASN A 5 16.49 21.92 32.92
C ASN A 5 16.13 21.07 31.69
N ASN A 6 17.06 20.28 31.18
CA ASN A 6 16.68 19.09 30.44
C ASN A 6 17.65 17.94 30.79
N PRO A 7 17.15 16.85 31.40
CA PRO A 7 17.95 15.73 31.84
C PRO A 7 18.20 14.75 30.68
N TYR A 8 19.06 13.76 30.90
CA TYR A 8 19.54 12.73 29.97
C TYR A 8 20.82 13.06 29.21
N GLU A 9 21.89 13.22 30.00
CA GLU A 9 23.24 12.86 29.60
C GLU A 9 23.56 11.46 30.18
N SER A 10 23.93 10.50 29.33
CA SER A 10 24.59 9.26 29.77
C SER A 10 25.48 8.68 28.67
N GLN A 11 26.76 9.07 28.76
CA GLN A 11 27.99 8.29 28.55
C GLN A 11 28.21 7.50 27.25
N ASN A 12 29.16 8.00 26.45
CA ASN A 12 29.84 7.27 25.39
C ASN A 12 31.23 6.83 25.90
N PRO A 13 31.51 5.53 26.14
CA PRO A 13 32.67 5.11 26.92
C PRO A 13 33.83 4.60 26.05
N TYR A 14 34.36 5.38 25.11
CA TYR A 14 35.56 4.98 24.34
C TYR A 14 36.44 6.18 23.93
N GLU A 15 36.94 6.93 24.90
CA GLU A 15 38.12 7.77 24.71
C GLU A 15 39.27 7.24 25.59
N SER A 16 40.34 6.71 24.98
CA SER A 16 41.71 6.76 25.51
C SER A 16 42.75 6.13 24.56
N HIS A 17 43.59 7.03 24.02
CA HIS A 17 45.04 6.99 23.80
C HIS A 17 45.76 5.86 23.03
N GLY A 18 46.56 6.26 22.02
CA GLY A 18 47.78 5.54 21.60
C GLY A 18 48.26 5.89 20.18
N ALA A 19 49.51 6.29 20.03
CA ALA A 19 50.07 6.99 18.87
C ALA A 19 50.74 6.11 17.76
N ALA A 20 50.93 6.74 16.59
CA ALA A 20 51.94 6.54 15.53
C ALA A 20 51.66 5.52 14.39
N PRO A 21 52.35 5.61 13.22
CA PRO A 21 52.65 6.78 12.39
C PRO A 21 52.10 6.62 10.94
N THR A 22 52.09 7.71 10.18
CA THR A 22 51.76 7.75 8.74
C THR A 22 52.87 7.09 7.90
N GLU A 23 52.55 6.01 7.18
CA GLU A 23 53.33 5.53 6.03
C GLU A 23 52.46 5.53 4.77
N SER A 24 52.88 6.33 3.80
CA SER A 24 52.40 6.36 2.43
C SER A 24 52.88 5.12 1.67
N TYR A 25 51.95 4.31 1.17
CA TYR A 25 52.26 3.25 0.20
C TYR A 25 51.58 3.55 -1.14
N GLU A 26 52.42 3.87 -2.12
CA GLU A 26 52.09 3.95 -3.54
C GLU A 26 51.62 2.58 -4.06
N MET A 27 50.39 2.49 -4.59
CA MET A 27 49.97 1.33 -5.36
C MET A 27 50.37 1.48 -6.83
N LYS A 28 51.38 0.71 -7.19
CA LYS A 28 51.91 0.50 -8.55
C LYS A 28 50.82 -0.10 -9.45
N ALA A 29 50.54 0.57 -10.57
CA ALA A 29 49.57 0.14 -11.57
C ALA A 29 49.93 -1.24 -12.15
N ALA A 30 49.11 -2.25 -11.86
CA ALA A 30 49.13 -3.53 -12.54
C ALA A 30 48.14 -3.47 -13.72
N GLN A 31 48.69 -3.17 -14.90
CA GLN A 31 48.02 -3.33 -16.18
C GLN A 31 47.77 -4.82 -16.42
N ASN A 32 46.53 -5.28 -16.26
CA ASN A 32 46.09 -6.58 -16.72
C ASN A 32 44.88 -6.41 -17.63
N GLY A 33 45.02 -6.92 -18.85
CA GLY A 33 44.12 -6.66 -19.97
C GLY A 33 42.72 -7.22 -19.75
N TYR A 34 41.73 -6.34 -19.85
CA TYR A 34 40.35 -6.72 -20.06
C TYR A 34 40.16 -7.16 -21.52
N GLY A 35 40.02 -8.47 -21.72
CA GLY A 35 39.25 -9.00 -22.82
C GLY A 35 37.79 -8.61 -22.60
N ASN A 36 37.24 -7.89 -23.57
CA ASN A 36 35.88 -7.38 -23.57
C ASN A 36 34.88 -8.55 -23.63
N VAL A 37 34.34 -8.98 -22.48
CA VAL A 37 33.15 -9.83 -22.43
C VAL A 37 31.94 -8.91 -22.34
N GLN A 38 31.39 -8.59 -23.50
CA GLN A 38 30.10 -7.94 -23.64
C GLN A 38 29.01 -8.93 -23.24
N GLY A 39 28.55 -8.84 -22.00
CA GLY A 39 27.48 -9.69 -21.45
C GLY A 39 26.47 -8.87 -20.66
N GLY A 40 25.30 -8.62 -21.26
CA GLY A 40 24.00 -8.52 -20.58
C GLY A 40 23.81 -7.53 -19.43
N GLY A 41 24.06 -6.22 -19.61
CA GLY A 41 23.78 -5.19 -18.60
C GLY A 41 22.38 -4.55 -18.66
N SER A 42 21.51 -4.95 -19.60
CA SER A 42 20.28 -4.20 -19.90
C SER A 42 19.05 -4.59 -19.04
N SER A 43 19.04 -5.78 -18.41
CA SER A 43 17.83 -6.31 -17.76
C SER A 43 17.59 -5.74 -16.35
N GLY A 44 18.65 -5.39 -15.61
CA GLY A 44 18.53 -4.85 -14.25
C GLY A 44 17.99 -3.42 -14.22
N GLY A 45 18.41 -2.57 -15.16
CA GLY A 45 17.93 -1.19 -15.26
C GLY A 45 16.47 -1.09 -15.68
N ASP A 46 16.02 -1.96 -16.59
CA ASP A 46 14.65 -2.03 -17.07
C ASP A 46 13.67 -2.48 -15.96
N PHE A 47 14.04 -3.49 -15.18
CA PHE A 47 13.23 -3.89 -14.02
C PHE A 47 13.17 -2.80 -12.94
N VAL A 48 14.27 -2.09 -12.67
CA VAL A 48 14.28 -0.97 -11.71
C VAL A 48 13.38 0.17 -12.16
N GLN A 49 13.38 0.52 -13.46
CA GLN A 49 12.47 1.54 -14.00
C GLN A 49 11.01 1.11 -13.88
N PHE A 50 10.72 -0.16 -14.17
CA PHE A 50 9.38 -0.72 -14.00
C PHE A 50 8.91 -0.65 -12.53
N MET A 51 9.76 -1.05 -11.59
CA MET A 51 9.44 -0.94 -10.15
C MET A 51 9.22 0.51 -9.72
N GLY A 52 9.93 1.47 -10.33
CA GLY A 52 9.65 2.90 -10.16
C GLY A 52 8.21 3.26 -10.55
N LYS A 53 7.73 2.80 -11.71
CA LYS A 53 6.34 2.99 -12.16
C LYS A 53 5.33 2.34 -11.21
N ILE A 54 5.60 1.13 -10.73
CA ILE A 54 4.73 0.43 -9.77
C ILE A 54 4.64 1.18 -8.45
N ASN A 55 5.76 1.70 -7.95
CA ASN A 55 5.76 2.51 -6.72
C ASN A 55 4.96 3.80 -6.89
N GLU A 56 5.04 4.45 -8.05
CA GLU A 56 4.22 5.61 -8.37
C GLU A 56 2.72 5.25 -8.39
N ILE A 57 2.34 4.17 -9.08
CA ILE A 57 0.97 3.66 -9.09
C ILE A 57 0.48 3.37 -7.67
N ASN A 58 1.28 2.72 -6.85
CA ASN A 58 0.91 2.38 -5.48
C ASN A 58 0.76 3.63 -4.59
N GLY A 59 1.59 4.65 -4.77
CA GLY A 59 1.43 5.93 -4.05
C GLY A 59 0.18 6.70 -4.50
N GLU A 60 -0.16 6.62 -5.79
CA GLU A 60 -1.42 7.16 -6.30
C GLU A 60 -2.63 6.38 -5.78
N LEU A 61 -2.53 5.06 -5.64
CA LEU A 61 -3.56 4.24 -5.00
C LEU A 61 -3.76 4.61 -3.52
N ASP A 62 -2.67 4.87 -2.79
CA ASP A 62 -2.78 5.36 -1.39
C ASP A 62 -3.54 6.69 -1.35
N THR A 63 -3.23 7.61 -2.27
CA THR A 63 -3.90 8.91 -2.38
C THR A 63 -5.38 8.72 -2.75
N TYR A 64 -5.69 7.82 -3.68
CA TYR A 64 -7.05 7.52 -4.08
C TYR A 64 -7.88 6.95 -2.92
N GLU A 65 -7.32 6.01 -2.15
CA GLU A 65 -7.95 5.48 -0.94
C GLU A 65 -8.20 6.58 0.11
N GLN A 66 -7.30 7.55 0.26
CA GLN A 66 -7.50 8.70 1.14
C GLN A 66 -8.63 9.64 0.66
N LEU A 67 -8.72 9.88 -0.65
CA LEU A 67 -9.82 10.66 -1.23
C LEU A 67 -11.16 9.97 -0.98
N ILE A 68 -11.27 8.66 -1.21
CA ILE A 68 -12.48 7.87 -0.93
C ILE A 68 -12.91 7.98 0.54
N ASN A 69 -11.97 7.83 1.47
CA ASN A 69 -12.26 7.98 2.90
C ASN A 69 -12.69 9.41 3.27
N SER A 70 -12.14 10.41 2.59
CA SER A 70 -12.54 11.80 2.76
C SER A 70 -13.96 12.01 2.26
N ILE A 71 -14.31 11.47 1.08
CA ILE A 71 -15.67 11.50 0.52
C ILE A 71 -16.69 10.92 1.52
N ASP A 72 -16.44 9.73 2.07
CA ASP A 72 -17.28 9.12 3.11
C ASP A 72 -17.45 10.04 4.34
N THR A 73 -16.37 10.68 4.78
CA THR A 73 -16.40 11.62 5.91
C THR A 73 -17.24 12.86 5.60
N TYR A 74 -17.11 13.43 4.40
CA TYR A 74 -17.88 14.60 3.99
C TYR A 74 -19.35 14.27 3.78
N HIS A 75 -19.67 13.11 3.21
CA HIS A 75 -21.02 12.58 3.12
C HIS A 75 -21.69 12.49 4.50
N LYS A 76 -21.03 11.85 5.48
CA LYS A 76 -21.55 11.77 6.86
C LYS A 76 -21.75 13.13 7.51
N ARG A 77 -20.85 14.09 7.25
CA ARG A 77 -20.99 15.47 7.75
C ARG A 77 -22.17 16.19 7.12
N LEU A 78 -22.36 16.05 5.79
CA LEU A 78 -23.49 16.67 5.07
C LEU A 78 -24.85 16.15 5.56
N LEU A 79 -24.94 14.90 6.01
CA LEU A 79 -26.18 14.36 6.57
C LEU A 79 -26.49 14.88 7.97
N ALA A 80 -25.48 15.33 8.72
CA ALA A 80 -25.61 15.80 10.09
C ALA A 80 -25.66 17.34 10.20
N GLU A 81 -25.18 18.06 9.19
CA GLU A 81 -25.13 19.51 9.18
C GLU A 81 -26.54 20.12 9.03
N VAL A 82 -26.80 21.17 9.82
CA VAL A 82 -28.09 21.88 9.84
C VAL A 82 -27.95 23.36 9.48
N ASN A 83 -26.71 23.86 9.40
CA ASN A 83 -26.42 25.22 9.00
C ASN A 83 -26.20 25.32 7.48
N GLU A 84 -27.04 26.09 6.79
CA GLU A 84 -27.00 26.27 5.33
C GLU A 84 -25.63 26.78 4.81
N ASP A 85 -24.98 27.69 5.52
CA ASP A 85 -23.68 28.24 5.11
C ASP A 85 -22.57 27.18 5.19
N GLN A 86 -22.58 26.37 6.25
CA GLN A 86 -21.61 25.28 6.44
C GLN A 86 -21.87 24.15 5.44
N GLU A 87 -23.14 23.82 5.20
CA GLU A 87 -23.53 22.81 4.22
C GLU A 87 -23.02 23.18 2.81
N MET A 88 -23.15 24.44 2.41
CA MET A 88 -22.67 24.90 1.10
C MET A 88 -21.15 24.72 0.94
N GLU A 89 -20.37 25.05 1.98
CA GLU A 89 -18.91 24.87 1.96
C GLU A 89 -18.50 23.40 1.96
N LEU A 90 -19.21 22.55 2.71
CA LEU A 90 -19.01 21.10 2.68
C LEU A 90 -19.30 20.52 1.28
N ARG A 91 -20.38 20.96 0.62
CA ARG A 91 -20.74 20.52 -0.74
C ARG A 91 -19.68 20.93 -1.76
N ARG A 92 -19.17 22.17 -1.68
CA ARG A 92 -18.08 22.65 -2.56
C ARG A 92 -16.81 21.82 -2.39
N THR A 93 -16.44 21.54 -1.14
CA THR A 93 -15.26 20.74 -0.83
C THR A 93 -15.44 19.30 -1.31
N LEU A 94 -16.63 18.73 -1.15
CA LEU A 94 -16.95 17.40 -1.66
C LEU A 94 -16.87 17.33 -3.18
N ASP A 95 -17.45 18.30 -3.91
CA ASP A 95 -17.39 18.35 -5.37
C ASP A 95 -15.93 18.42 -5.86
N ASP A 96 -15.04 19.14 -5.16
CA ASP A 96 -13.60 19.20 -5.47
C ASP A 96 -12.90 17.84 -5.24
N ILE A 97 -13.14 17.19 -4.10
CA ILE A 97 -12.54 15.88 -3.79
C ILE A 97 -13.03 14.81 -4.77
N VAL A 98 -14.32 14.83 -5.14
CA VAL A 98 -14.88 13.92 -6.15
C VAL A 98 -14.21 14.14 -7.50
N SER A 99 -14.01 15.40 -7.92
CA SER A 99 -13.28 15.71 -9.16
C SER A 99 -11.84 15.18 -9.13
N GLN A 100 -11.12 15.38 -8.02
CA GLN A 100 -9.77 14.84 -7.84
C GLN A 100 -9.75 13.31 -7.91
N ALA A 101 -10.74 12.65 -7.31
CA ALA A 101 -10.88 11.20 -7.36
C ALA A 101 -11.11 10.70 -8.80
N SER A 102 -11.99 11.36 -9.58
CA SER A 102 -12.24 11.03 -10.99
C SER A 102 -11.00 11.20 -11.87
N ASP A 103 -10.23 12.28 -11.68
CA ASP A 103 -8.99 12.50 -12.41
C ASP A 103 -7.95 11.40 -12.10
N LEU A 104 -7.82 11.05 -10.82
CA LEU A 104 -6.88 10.03 -10.37
C LEU A 104 -7.29 8.62 -10.85
N GLN A 105 -8.59 8.32 -10.90
CA GLN A 105 -9.11 7.08 -11.49
C GLN A 105 -8.68 6.91 -12.95
N TYR A 106 -8.81 7.97 -13.76
CA TYR A 106 -8.40 7.93 -15.15
C TYR A 106 -6.90 7.69 -15.31
N GLN A 107 -6.08 8.36 -14.49
CA GLN A 107 -4.63 8.20 -14.48
C GLN A 107 -4.22 6.78 -14.07
N LEU A 108 -4.76 6.28 -12.95
CA LEU A 108 -4.50 4.93 -12.44
C LEU A 108 -4.87 3.85 -13.46
N ARG A 109 -6.05 3.96 -14.08
CA ARG A 109 -6.48 3.06 -15.16
C ARG A 109 -5.43 2.95 -16.27
N ASN A 110 -4.96 4.10 -16.77
CA ASN A 110 -4.01 4.13 -17.88
C ASN A 110 -2.62 3.62 -17.48
N LYS A 111 -2.13 4.00 -16.28
CA LYS A 111 -0.83 3.55 -15.77
C LYS A 111 -0.81 2.05 -15.48
N ILE A 112 -1.87 1.52 -14.86
CA ILE A 112 -2.00 0.08 -14.61
C ILE A 112 -2.07 -0.68 -15.93
N LYS A 113 -2.87 -0.22 -16.90
CA LYS A 113 -2.91 -0.83 -18.23
C LYS A 113 -1.54 -0.83 -18.91
N SER A 114 -0.79 0.27 -18.83
CA SER A 114 0.57 0.34 -19.36
C SER A 114 1.52 -0.61 -18.63
N ALA A 115 1.43 -0.71 -17.30
CA ALA A 115 2.26 -1.62 -16.50
C ALA A 115 1.99 -3.09 -16.84
N GLN A 116 0.74 -3.45 -17.10
CA GLN A 116 0.37 -4.80 -17.56
C GLN A 116 0.96 -5.10 -18.95
N GLN A 117 0.93 -4.13 -19.87
CA GLN A 117 1.56 -4.26 -21.19
C GLN A 117 3.08 -4.44 -21.10
N ASP A 118 3.74 -3.68 -20.23
CA ASP A 118 5.18 -3.80 -19.96
C ASP A 118 5.54 -5.17 -19.34
N GLY A 119 4.59 -5.81 -18.65
CA GLY A 119 4.75 -7.11 -18.00
C GLY A 119 4.42 -8.33 -18.85
N LEU A 120 3.94 -8.18 -20.09
CA LEU A 120 3.44 -9.31 -20.92
C LEU A 120 4.43 -10.47 -21.10
N HIS A 121 5.73 -10.17 -21.09
CA HIS A 121 6.79 -11.15 -21.33
C HIS A 121 7.67 -11.39 -20.08
N ASP A 122 7.31 -10.81 -18.94
CA ASP A 122 8.05 -10.91 -17.68
C ASP A 122 7.09 -11.21 -16.53
N ALA A 123 7.11 -12.46 -16.06
CA ALA A 123 6.23 -12.94 -15.00
C ALA A 123 6.36 -12.13 -13.69
N SER A 124 7.54 -11.59 -13.39
CA SER A 124 7.74 -10.78 -12.18
C SER A 124 7.06 -9.43 -12.32
N LYS A 125 7.21 -8.78 -13.49
CA LYS A 125 6.53 -7.50 -13.78
C LYS A 125 5.02 -7.69 -13.86
N GLN A 126 4.56 -8.78 -14.49
CA GLN A 126 3.14 -9.12 -14.57
C GLN A 126 2.51 -9.27 -13.19
N ALA A 127 3.17 -10.00 -12.28
CA ALA A 127 2.67 -10.18 -10.91
C ALA A 127 2.53 -8.85 -10.14
N GLN A 128 3.49 -7.93 -10.31
CA GLN A 128 3.44 -6.60 -9.69
C GLN A 128 2.31 -5.74 -10.26
N ALA A 129 2.16 -5.71 -11.59
CA ALA A 129 1.08 -4.97 -12.24
C ALA A 129 -0.31 -5.52 -11.86
N GLU A 130 -0.43 -6.85 -11.76
CA GLU A 130 -1.65 -7.53 -11.32
C GLU A 130 -1.99 -7.20 -9.86
N ASN A 131 -0.99 -7.11 -8.97
CA ASN A 131 -1.21 -6.71 -7.59
C ASN A 131 -1.79 -5.28 -7.49
N SER A 132 -1.19 -4.31 -8.19
CA SER A 132 -1.71 -2.94 -8.24
C SER A 132 -3.11 -2.87 -8.84
N ARG A 133 -3.40 -3.69 -9.87
CA ARG A 133 -4.74 -3.79 -10.48
C ARG A 133 -5.78 -4.32 -9.50
N GLN A 134 -5.48 -5.42 -8.79
CA GLN A 134 -6.40 -5.98 -7.78
C GLN A 134 -6.66 -4.98 -6.65
N ARG A 135 -5.62 -4.26 -6.22
CA ARG A 135 -5.77 -3.19 -5.24
C ARG A 135 -6.66 -2.06 -5.75
N PHE A 136 -6.51 -1.65 -7.00
CA PHE A 136 -7.37 -0.64 -7.62
C PHE A 136 -8.83 -1.08 -7.71
N LEU A 137 -9.10 -2.33 -8.14
CA LEU A 137 -10.45 -2.89 -8.15
C LEU A 137 -11.09 -2.88 -6.76
N LYS A 138 -10.32 -3.25 -5.73
CA LYS A 138 -10.79 -3.19 -4.34
C LYS A 138 -11.17 -1.76 -3.95
N ALA A 139 -10.31 -0.78 -4.24
CA ALA A 139 -10.59 0.63 -3.95
C ALA A 139 -11.83 1.16 -4.70
N ILE A 140 -12.02 0.78 -5.96
CA ILE A 140 -13.24 1.11 -6.73
C ILE A 140 -14.47 0.49 -6.08
N GLN A 141 -14.39 -0.77 -5.66
CA GLN A 141 -15.51 -1.46 -5.01
C GLN A 141 -15.85 -0.82 -3.66
N ASP A 142 -14.85 -0.49 -2.86
CA ASP A 142 -15.02 0.22 -1.59
C ASP A 142 -15.71 1.58 -1.84
N TYR A 143 -15.31 2.32 -2.88
CA TYR A 143 -15.94 3.58 -3.24
C TYR A 143 -17.42 3.42 -3.67
N ARG A 144 -17.72 2.39 -4.48
CA ARG A 144 -19.12 2.09 -4.88
C ARG A 144 -20.02 1.80 -3.68
N ILE A 145 -19.49 1.12 -2.66
CA ILE A 145 -20.23 0.84 -1.42
C ILE A 145 -20.53 2.13 -0.67
N ILE A 146 -19.55 3.03 -0.55
CA ILE A 146 -19.72 4.34 0.10
C ILE A 146 -20.81 5.16 -0.61
N GLU A 147 -20.73 5.28 -1.94
CA GLU A 147 -21.73 6.00 -2.75
C GLU A 147 -23.12 5.37 -2.63
N SER A 148 -23.22 4.04 -2.62
CA SER A 148 -24.49 3.32 -2.44
C SER A 148 -25.11 3.58 -1.06
N ASN A 149 -24.31 3.54 0.00
CA ASN A 149 -24.79 3.80 1.36
C ASN A 149 -25.28 5.25 1.48
N TYR A 150 -24.51 6.20 0.95
CA TYR A 150 -24.92 7.62 0.96
C TYR A 150 -26.19 7.86 0.15
N LYS A 151 -26.35 7.19 -1.00
CA LYS A 151 -27.58 7.24 -1.79
C LYS A 151 -28.80 6.77 -0.99
N GLU A 152 -28.66 5.67 -0.24
CA GLU A 152 -29.74 5.13 0.59
C GLU A 152 -30.11 6.10 1.73
N GLU A 153 -29.12 6.65 2.43
CA GLU A 153 -29.35 7.62 3.50
C GLU A 153 -29.99 8.92 2.96
N ASN A 154 -29.54 9.41 1.80
CA ASN A 154 -30.11 10.60 1.16
C ASN A 154 -31.58 10.36 0.74
N LYS A 155 -31.88 9.19 0.19
CA LYS A 155 -33.25 8.77 -0.15
C LYS A 155 -34.12 8.72 1.11
N GLU A 156 -33.62 8.18 2.22
CA GLU A 156 -34.37 8.13 3.48
C GLU A 156 -34.71 9.53 4.01
N GLN A 157 -33.75 10.46 3.95
CA GLN A 157 -33.99 11.85 4.33
C GLN A 157 -35.04 12.51 3.42
N ALA A 158 -34.95 12.33 2.11
CA ALA A 158 -35.94 12.85 1.16
C ALA A 158 -37.36 12.30 1.45
N MET A 159 -37.47 11.00 1.76
CA MET A 159 -38.75 10.38 2.15
C MET A 159 -39.33 10.99 3.43
N ARG A 160 -38.48 11.25 4.43
CA ARG A 160 -38.90 11.90 5.69
C ARG A 160 -39.42 13.31 5.43
N GLN A 161 -38.72 14.11 4.61
CA GLN A 161 -39.14 15.47 4.28
C GLN A 161 -40.42 15.52 3.45
N TYR A 162 -40.59 14.58 2.51
CA TYR A 162 -41.84 14.44 1.77
C TYR A 162 -43.02 14.20 2.71
N ARG A 163 -42.87 13.28 3.68
CA ARG A 163 -43.94 12.94 4.64
C ARG A 163 -44.28 14.06 5.62
N VAL A 164 -43.38 15.01 5.87
CA VAL A 164 -43.70 16.23 6.65
C VAL A 164 -44.74 17.08 5.93
N VAL A 165 -44.66 17.15 4.59
CA VAL A 165 -45.61 17.89 3.75
C VAL A 165 -46.89 17.10 3.52
N GLN A 166 -46.76 15.81 3.22
CA GLN A 166 -47.88 14.92 2.90
C GLN A 166 -47.84 13.67 3.79
N PRO A 167 -48.41 13.76 5.01
CA PRO A 167 -48.38 12.67 6.00
C PRO A 167 -49.12 11.41 5.54
N ASP A 168 -50.12 11.57 4.66
CA ASP A 168 -50.98 10.47 4.19
C ASP A 168 -50.42 9.76 2.94
N ALA A 169 -49.22 10.11 2.48
CA ALA A 169 -48.62 9.50 1.30
C ALA A 169 -48.16 8.05 1.55
N THR A 170 -48.48 7.18 0.61
CA THR A 170 -48.01 5.78 0.62
C THR A 170 -46.53 5.71 0.25
N ASP A 171 -45.84 4.66 0.70
CA ASP A 171 -44.40 4.46 0.45
C ASP A 171 -44.08 4.46 -1.06
N GLU A 172 -44.96 3.89 -1.87
CA GLU A 172 -44.84 3.84 -3.32
C GLU A 172 -45.01 5.23 -3.97
N GLU A 173 -45.92 6.07 -3.46
CA GLU A 173 -46.07 7.46 -3.92
C GLU A 173 -44.85 8.33 -3.56
N VAL A 174 -44.31 8.16 -2.35
CA VAL A 174 -43.11 8.88 -1.91
C VAL A 174 -41.90 8.48 -2.76
N GLU A 175 -41.73 7.18 -3.01
CA GLU A 175 -40.63 6.66 -3.81
C GLU A 175 -40.72 7.14 -5.27
N ASN A 176 -41.91 7.10 -5.88
CA ASN A 176 -42.13 7.61 -7.23
C ASN A 176 -41.86 9.12 -7.32
N ALA A 177 -42.21 9.89 -6.29
CA ALA A 177 -41.95 11.33 -6.26
C ALA A 177 -40.46 11.69 -6.13
N ILE A 178 -39.64 10.82 -5.53
CA ILE A 178 -38.20 11.04 -5.34
C ILE A 178 -37.37 10.52 -6.52
N ASN A 179 -37.77 9.40 -7.11
CA ASN A 179 -37.01 8.74 -8.18
C ASN A 179 -37.31 9.29 -9.58
N ASP A 180 -38.54 9.74 -9.85
CA ASP A 180 -38.93 10.14 -11.19
C ASP A 180 -38.67 11.64 -11.44
N VAL A 181 -38.17 11.97 -12.63
CA VAL A 181 -38.10 13.36 -13.12
C VAL A 181 -39.52 13.96 -13.20
N GLY A 182 -40.54 13.10 -13.41
CA GLY A 182 -41.96 13.46 -13.29
C GLY A 182 -42.43 13.71 -11.85
N GLY A 183 -41.69 13.23 -10.85
CA GLY A 183 -41.95 13.42 -9.41
C GLY A 183 -41.95 14.89 -9.00
N GLN A 184 -41.19 15.75 -9.70
CA GLN A 184 -41.22 17.20 -9.51
C GLN A 184 -42.61 17.81 -9.78
N GLN A 185 -43.32 17.34 -10.81
CA GLN A 185 -44.68 17.78 -11.10
C GLN A 185 -45.67 17.26 -10.06
N ILE A 186 -45.55 15.99 -9.67
CA ILE A 186 -46.40 15.36 -8.64
C ILE A 186 -46.25 16.08 -7.30
N PHE A 187 -45.00 16.39 -6.89
CA PHE A 187 -44.70 17.14 -5.67
C PHE A 187 -45.23 18.57 -5.75
N SER A 188 -45.03 19.27 -6.87
CA SER A 188 -45.58 20.62 -7.05
C SER A 188 -47.12 20.65 -6.97
N GLN A 189 -47.79 19.61 -7.46
CA GLN A 189 -49.25 19.48 -7.41
C GLN A 189 -49.76 19.16 -5.99
N ALA A 190 -49.05 18.30 -5.26
CA ALA A 190 -49.32 18.00 -3.85
C ALA A 190 -49.26 19.26 -2.97
N LEU A 191 -48.29 20.15 -3.21
CA LEU A 191 -48.12 21.40 -2.46
C LEU A 191 -49.18 22.45 -2.77
N LEU A 192 -49.71 22.48 -3.99
CA LEU A 192 -50.81 23.38 -4.35
C LEU A 192 -52.08 23.05 -3.55
N ASN A 193 -52.24 21.77 -3.18
CA ASN A 193 -53.33 21.25 -2.35
C ASN A 193 -53.04 21.33 -0.85
N ALA A 194 -51.78 21.56 -0.44
CA ALA A 194 -51.39 21.64 0.96
C ALA A 194 -51.84 22.96 1.60
N ASN A 195 -52.49 22.86 2.77
CA ASN A 195 -52.98 24.02 3.54
C ASN A 195 -51.84 24.92 4.08
N ARG A 196 -50.58 24.47 4.04
CA ARG A 196 -49.40 25.16 4.59
C ARG A 196 -48.40 25.59 3.52
N ARG A 197 -48.78 26.56 2.70
CA ARG A 197 -48.00 27.03 1.54
C ARG A 197 -46.56 27.49 1.83
N GLY A 198 -46.26 27.95 3.05
CA GLY A 198 -44.90 28.37 3.44
C GLY A 198 -43.96 27.18 3.65
N GLU A 199 -44.34 26.27 4.55
CA GLU A 199 -43.61 25.03 4.87
C GLU A 199 -43.47 24.13 3.63
N ALA A 200 -44.51 24.11 2.80
CA ALA A 200 -44.55 23.45 1.50
C ALA A 200 -43.41 23.90 0.55
N LYS A 201 -43.16 25.21 0.45
CA LYS A 201 -42.13 25.74 -0.48
C LYS A 201 -40.71 25.36 -0.06
N THR A 202 -40.43 25.42 1.25
CA THR A 202 -39.11 25.04 1.78
C THR A 202 -38.85 23.55 1.58
N ALA A 203 -39.84 22.70 1.89
CA ALA A 203 -39.73 21.26 1.67
C ALA A 203 -39.58 20.88 0.18
N LEU A 204 -40.21 21.63 -0.74
CA LEU A 204 -39.99 21.45 -2.19
C LEU A 204 -38.55 21.74 -2.58
N ALA A 205 -38.00 22.86 -2.13
CA ALA A 205 -36.63 23.24 -2.45
C ALA A 205 -35.64 22.17 -1.93
N GLU A 206 -35.88 21.65 -0.73
CA GLU A 206 -35.07 20.59 -0.15
C GLU A 206 -35.18 19.28 -0.95
N VAL A 207 -36.40 18.82 -1.26
CA VAL A 207 -36.61 17.59 -2.07
C VAL A 207 -35.97 17.73 -3.46
N GLN A 208 -36.06 18.91 -4.09
CA GLN A 208 -35.40 19.17 -5.37
C GLN A 208 -33.87 19.11 -5.27
N ALA A 209 -33.28 19.71 -4.23
CA ALA A 209 -31.85 19.65 -3.98
C ALA A 209 -31.37 18.21 -3.77
N ARG A 210 -32.13 17.40 -3.01
CA ARG A 210 -31.86 15.97 -2.79
C ARG A 210 -31.98 15.15 -4.08
N HIS A 211 -33.00 15.41 -4.91
CA HIS A 211 -33.13 14.73 -6.20
C HIS A 211 -31.93 15.02 -7.12
N GLN A 212 -31.50 16.28 -7.21
CA GLN A 212 -30.30 16.63 -7.99
C GLN A 212 -29.05 15.92 -7.46
N GLU A 213 -28.94 15.77 -6.15
CA GLU A 213 -27.87 15.02 -5.51
C GLU A 213 -27.93 13.53 -5.86
N LEU A 214 -29.11 12.89 -5.79
CA LEU A 214 -29.30 11.49 -6.21
C LEU A 214 -28.87 11.27 -7.66
N LEU A 215 -29.20 12.19 -8.57
CA LEU A 215 -28.76 12.10 -9.97
C LEU A 215 -27.24 12.18 -10.13
N LYS A 216 -26.57 13.04 -9.33
CA LYS A 216 -25.09 13.08 -9.30
C LYS A 216 -24.52 11.74 -8.83
N LEU A 217 -25.05 11.18 -7.74
CA LEU A 217 -24.60 9.89 -7.20
C LEU A 217 -24.80 8.76 -8.21
N GLU A 218 -25.95 8.72 -8.90
CA GLU A 218 -26.22 7.73 -9.94
C GLU A 218 -25.23 7.80 -11.09
N LYS A 219 -24.89 9.03 -11.53
CA LYS A 219 -23.87 9.23 -12.54
C LYS A 219 -22.51 8.72 -12.07
N THR A 220 -22.07 9.08 -10.87
CA THR A 220 -20.81 8.61 -10.28
C THR A 220 -20.78 7.09 -10.16
N MET A 221 -21.85 6.46 -9.66
CA MET A 221 -21.96 5.01 -9.55
C MET A 221 -21.90 4.30 -10.92
N ALA A 222 -22.49 4.90 -11.96
CA ALA A 222 -22.44 4.38 -13.32
C ALA A 222 -21.01 4.44 -13.87
N GLU A 223 -20.31 5.57 -13.68
CA GLU A 223 -18.90 5.75 -14.06
C GLU A 223 -17.98 4.75 -13.33
N LEU A 224 -18.17 4.57 -12.02
CA LEU A 224 -17.42 3.58 -11.24
C LEU A 224 -17.68 2.15 -11.70
N THR A 225 -18.92 1.83 -12.07
CA THR A 225 -19.27 0.50 -12.59
C THR A 225 -18.63 0.25 -13.95
N GLN A 226 -18.63 1.25 -14.83
CA GLN A 226 -17.93 1.18 -16.10
C GLN A 226 -16.43 0.98 -15.88
N LEU A 227 -15.81 1.76 -15.00
CA LEU A 227 -14.39 1.64 -14.66
C LEU A 227 -14.06 0.25 -14.08
N PHE A 228 -14.91 -0.28 -13.20
CA PHE A 228 -14.74 -1.62 -12.64
C PHE A 228 -14.72 -2.68 -13.74
N ASN A 229 -15.71 -2.65 -14.64
CA ASN A 229 -15.81 -3.59 -15.76
C ASN A 229 -14.61 -3.47 -16.71
N ASP A 230 -14.18 -2.24 -17.03
CA ASP A 230 -12.97 -1.99 -17.83
C ASP A 230 -11.74 -2.66 -17.21
N MET A 231 -11.56 -2.53 -15.90
CA MET A 231 -10.41 -3.08 -15.18
C MET A 231 -10.48 -4.60 -14.96
N GLU A 232 -11.67 -5.19 -14.93
CA GLU A 232 -11.85 -6.64 -14.96
C GLU A 232 -11.58 -7.22 -16.36
N GLN A 233 -12.06 -6.57 -17.42
CA GLN A 233 -11.88 -7.06 -18.79
C GLN A 233 -10.40 -7.08 -19.22
N LEU A 234 -9.56 -6.17 -18.70
CA LEU A 234 -8.12 -6.17 -18.94
C LEU A 234 -7.42 -7.51 -18.59
N VAL A 235 -8.04 -8.34 -17.74
CA VAL A 235 -7.51 -9.64 -17.30
C VAL A 235 -7.71 -10.72 -18.36
N VAL A 236 -8.85 -10.69 -19.07
CA VAL A 236 -9.23 -11.72 -20.06
C VAL A 236 -8.26 -11.73 -21.25
N GLU A 237 -7.76 -10.56 -21.66
CA GLU A 237 -6.79 -10.45 -22.74
C GLU A 237 -5.39 -11.03 -22.38
N GLN A 238 -5.12 -11.30 -21.09
CA GLN A 238 -3.80 -11.74 -20.60
C GLN A 238 -3.75 -13.19 -20.12
N GLN A 239 -4.90 -13.86 -19.93
CA GLN A 239 -4.95 -15.23 -19.40
C GLN A 239 -4.42 -16.32 -20.34
N GLU A 240 -4.24 -16.05 -21.64
CA GLU A 240 -3.77 -17.07 -22.58
C GLU A 240 -2.32 -17.55 -22.28
N ASN A 241 -1.58 -16.87 -21.40
CA ASN A 241 -0.21 -17.20 -21.01
C ASN A 241 0.01 -17.49 -19.50
N ILE A 242 -1.05 -17.67 -18.70
CA ILE A 242 -0.93 -17.82 -17.22
C ILE A 242 -1.08 -19.30 -16.82
N GLU A 243 -0.10 -20.13 -17.17
CA GLU A 243 0.04 -21.48 -16.56
C GLU A 243 1.39 -21.68 -15.85
N VAL A 244 2.28 -20.66 -15.85
CA VAL A 244 3.66 -20.81 -15.34
C VAL A 244 3.86 -20.22 -13.93
N ILE A 245 2.93 -19.40 -13.43
CA ILE A 245 3.13 -18.63 -12.18
C ILE A 245 2.94 -19.46 -10.90
N SER A 246 2.21 -20.58 -10.94
CA SER A 246 2.05 -21.47 -9.79
C SER A 246 3.36 -22.15 -9.36
N LYS A 247 4.38 -22.21 -10.23
CA LYS A 247 5.65 -22.88 -9.93
C LYS A 247 6.71 -21.96 -9.31
N ASN A 248 6.72 -20.67 -9.68
CA ASN A 248 7.80 -19.75 -9.28
C ASN A 248 7.58 -19.10 -7.90
N VAL A 249 6.34 -18.97 -7.43
CA VAL A 249 6.04 -18.49 -6.07
C VAL A 249 6.38 -19.58 -5.03
N GLU A 250 6.17 -20.84 -5.38
CA GLU A 250 6.54 -21.98 -4.53
C GLU A 250 8.08 -22.17 -4.49
N GLU A 251 8.79 -21.99 -5.60
CA GLU A 251 10.27 -21.97 -5.62
C GLU A 251 10.86 -20.77 -4.86
N ALA A 252 10.29 -19.58 -4.95
CA ALA A 252 10.78 -18.41 -4.20
C ALA A 252 10.54 -18.54 -2.68
N GLN A 253 9.44 -19.17 -2.27
CA GLN A 253 9.19 -19.50 -0.87
C GLN A 253 10.14 -20.62 -0.37
N GLN A 254 10.47 -21.59 -1.23
CA GLN A 254 11.43 -22.65 -0.93
C GLN A 254 12.89 -22.15 -0.88
N ASP A 255 13.25 -21.11 -1.63
CA ASP A 255 14.58 -20.48 -1.59
C ASP A 255 14.79 -19.61 -0.33
N VAL A 256 13.73 -19.00 0.21
CA VAL A 256 13.78 -18.32 1.52
C VAL A 256 13.91 -19.35 2.66
N GLU A 257 13.24 -20.51 2.55
CA GLU A 257 13.36 -21.59 3.53
C GLU A 257 14.74 -22.26 3.50
N GLN A 258 15.35 -22.41 2.31
CA GLN A 258 16.73 -22.90 2.17
C GLN A 258 17.77 -21.86 2.65
N GLY A 259 17.51 -20.55 2.51
CA GLY A 259 18.36 -19.49 3.06
C GLY A 259 18.51 -19.52 4.59
N VAL A 260 17.46 -19.90 5.31
CA VAL A 260 17.48 -20.07 6.78
C VAL A 260 18.20 -21.38 7.18
N GLY A 261 18.22 -22.39 6.30
CA GLY A 261 18.98 -23.63 6.50
C GLY A 261 20.49 -23.47 6.32
N HIS A 262 20.94 -22.59 5.42
CA HIS A 262 22.37 -22.38 5.15
C HIS A 262 23.08 -21.50 6.19
N THR A 263 22.38 -20.58 6.86
CA THR A 263 22.95 -19.79 7.96
C THR A 263 23.21 -20.64 9.21
N ASN A 264 22.33 -21.59 9.53
CA ASN A 264 22.54 -22.55 10.62
C ASN A 264 23.69 -23.54 10.32
N LYS A 265 23.84 -24.00 9.07
CA LYS A 265 25.00 -24.84 8.67
C LYS A 265 26.32 -24.05 8.68
N ALA A 266 26.33 -22.77 8.32
CA ALA A 266 27.52 -21.93 8.38
C ALA A 266 28.00 -21.69 9.82
N VAL A 267 27.08 -21.40 10.76
CA VAL A 267 27.43 -21.20 12.18
C VAL A 267 27.88 -22.50 12.86
N THR A 268 27.24 -23.64 12.55
CA THR A 268 27.64 -24.94 13.12
C THR A 268 28.96 -25.46 12.55
N SER A 269 29.23 -25.27 11.25
CA SER A 269 30.52 -25.59 10.63
C SER A 269 31.66 -24.72 11.17
N ALA A 270 31.44 -23.40 11.30
CA ALA A 270 32.42 -22.49 11.90
C ALA A 270 32.71 -22.83 13.38
N ARG A 271 31.68 -23.18 14.18
CA ARG A 271 31.86 -23.64 15.57
C ARG A 271 32.57 -25.01 15.64
N ARG A 272 32.34 -25.92 14.68
CA ARG A 272 33.02 -27.24 14.64
C ARG A 272 34.49 -27.11 14.25
N ALA A 273 34.83 -26.22 13.32
CA ALA A 273 36.21 -25.93 12.94
C ALA A 273 37.02 -25.32 14.11
N ARG A 274 36.42 -24.41 14.89
CA ARG A 274 37.07 -23.84 16.09
C ARG A 274 37.33 -24.91 17.16
N ARG A 275 36.38 -25.81 17.41
CA ARG A 275 36.56 -26.92 18.37
C ARG A 275 37.63 -27.92 17.94
N ASN A 276 37.76 -28.20 16.65
CA ASN A 276 38.79 -29.11 16.12
C ASN A 276 40.19 -28.51 16.21
N LYS A 277 40.35 -27.19 16.01
CA LYS A 277 41.61 -26.49 16.26
C LYS A 277 42.03 -26.61 17.73
N ILE A 278 41.11 -26.35 18.68
CA ILE A 278 41.42 -26.45 20.11
C ILE A 278 41.85 -27.87 20.50
N ARG A 279 41.19 -28.92 19.98
CA ARG A 279 41.60 -30.31 20.23
C ARG A 279 43.00 -30.62 19.68
N CYS A 280 43.35 -30.09 18.50
CA CYS A 280 44.67 -30.28 17.92
C CYS A 280 45.75 -29.61 18.79
N TRP A 281 45.51 -28.39 19.28
CA TRP A 281 46.42 -27.70 20.20
C TRP A 281 46.64 -28.46 21.52
N ILE A 282 45.59 -29.07 22.09
CA ILE A 282 45.70 -29.89 23.30
C ILE A 282 46.56 -31.15 23.05
N ILE A 283 46.38 -31.82 21.91
CA ILE A 283 47.16 -33.02 21.56
C ILE A 283 48.64 -32.66 21.36
N VAL A 284 48.94 -31.56 20.67
CA VAL A 284 50.32 -31.08 20.47
C VAL A 284 50.98 -30.76 21.82
N PHE A 285 50.25 -30.11 22.73
CA PHE A 285 50.76 -29.81 24.08
C PHE A 285 51.05 -31.09 24.89
N LEU A 286 50.19 -32.11 24.80
CA LEU A 286 50.42 -33.39 25.48
C LEU A 286 51.65 -34.12 24.93
N ILE A 287 51.84 -34.14 23.61
CA ILE A 287 53.04 -34.75 22.99
C ILE A 287 54.30 -34.01 23.46
N PHE A 288 54.27 -32.68 23.49
CA PHE A 288 55.39 -31.88 23.98
C PHE A 288 55.72 -32.20 25.45
N ALA A 289 54.70 -32.31 26.31
CA ALA A 289 54.89 -32.67 27.72
C ALA A 289 55.54 -34.05 27.88
N VAL A 290 55.14 -35.05 27.08
CA VAL A 290 55.76 -36.38 27.10
C VAL A 290 57.23 -36.33 26.68
N VAL A 291 57.56 -35.58 25.62
CA VAL A 291 58.95 -35.41 25.18
C VAL A 291 59.80 -34.75 26.28
N VAL A 292 59.28 -33.73 26.95
CA VAL A 292 59.97 -33.09 28.08
C VAL A 292 60.22 -34.10 29.20
N VAL A 293 59.25 -34.93 29.57
CA VAL A 293 59.44 -35.96 30.60
C VAL A 293 60.50 -36.99 30.17
N VAL A 294 60.46 -37.46 28.93
CA VAL A 294 61.43 -38.45 28.41
C VAL A 294 62.85 -37.89 28.31
N VAL A 295 63.04 -36.58 28.12
CA VAL A 295 64.38 -35.95 28.09
C VAL A 295 64.86 -35.56 29.48
N VAL A 296 63.96 -35.08 30.35
CA VAL A 296 64.29 -34.59 31.68
C VAL A 296 64.52 -35.74 32.67
N VAL A 297 63.73 -36.82 32.61
CA VAL A 297 63.89 -37.97 33.51
C VAL A 297 65.28 -38.63 33.40
N PRO A 298 65.79 -39.00 32.21
CA PRO A 298 67.12 -39.58 32.11
C PRO A 298 68.22 -38.58 32.46
N SER A 299 68.09 -37.28 32.16
CA SER A 299 69.10 -36.28 32.52
C SER A 299 69.17 -36.02 34.04
N VAL A 300 68.04 -36.05 34.75
CA VAL A 300 68.02 -35.98 36.23
C VAL A 300 68.54 -37.28 36.87
N VAL A 301 68.32 -38.44 36.24
CA VAL A 301 68.84 -39.73 36.71
C VAL A 301 70.35 -39.86 36.46
N THR A 302 70.88 -39.31 35.37
CA THR A 302 72.33 -39.29 35.13
C THR A 302 73.06 -38.29 36.02
N SER A 303 72.43 -37.17 36.39
CA SER A 303 73.03 -36.18 37.30
C SER A 303 73.02 -36.61 38.78
N LYS A 304 72.38 -37.74 39.13
CA LYS A 304 72.34 -38.32 40.48
C LYS A 304 73.20 -39.58 40.66
N LYS A 305 73.95 -39.99 39.63
CA LYS A 305 75.04 -40.96 39.73
C LYS A 305 76.37 -40.23 39.76
#